data_AF-A0A6N7IQI1-F1
#
_entry.id   AF-A0A6N7IQI1-F1
#
_cell.length_a   1.000
_cell.length_b   1.000
_cell.length_c   1.000
_cell.angle_alpha   90.00
_cell.angle_beta   90.00
_cell.angle_gamma   90.00
#
_symmetry.space_group_name_H-M   'P 1'
#
loop_
_entity.id
_entity.type
_entity.pdbx_description
1 polymer ?
#
loop_
_entity_poly.entity_id
_entity_poly.type
_entity_poly.pdbx_seq_one_letter_code
_entity_poly.pdbx_strand_id
1 'polypeptide(L)'
;MSNVTPGMELPLNYHQNRLVLMVQEPTVLFAYWELSPGQWQALGGQHELCLRVYEVEGNGVFPAAPWREVSLPPFTNNWYFQQVIPDRAYVSELGCYGPDGQFYPLLRSNRVSTPRVRPGAGSWEVTVQALPQAGPPPVPAMGADDRGKTYSSLDLYLK
;
A
#
# COMPACT_ATOMS: atom_id res chain seq x y z
N MET A 1 13.72 19.74 39.92
CA MET A 1 14.34 19.23 38.68
C MET A 1 13.31 18.35 38.01
N SER A 2 12.74 18.82 36.90
CA SER A 2 11.57 18.24 36.22
C SER A 2 11.97 17.00 35.42
N ASN A 3 11.34 15.85 35.67
CA ASN A 3 11.48 14.67 34.81
C ASN A 3 10.67 14.89 33.54
N VAL A 4 11.35 15.12 32.42
CA VAL A 4 10.75 15.16 31.08
C VAL A 4 10.77 13.72 30.56
N THR A 5 9.60 13.09 30.43
CA THR A 5 9.47 11.80 29.74
C THR A 5 9.86 12.01 28.28
N PRO A 6 10.91 11.37 27.74
CA PRO A 6 11.21 11.52 26.32
C PRO A 6 10.04 11.01 25.51
N GLY A 7 9.60 11.82 24.54
CA GLY A 7 8.48 11.56 23.66
C GLY A 7 8.61 10.16 23.03
N MET A 8 7.52 9.41 23.13
CA MET A 8 7.37 8.07 22.57
C MET A 8 7.46 8.16 21.03
N GLU A 9 8.68 8.13 20.49
CA GLU A 9 8.89 8.00 19.05
C GLU A 9 8.41 6.61 18.63
N LEU A 10 7.41 6.57 17.77
CA LEU A 10 6.89 5.33 17.22
C LEU A 10 7.98 4.71 16.32
N PRO A 11 8.29 3.41 16.47
CA PRO A 11 9.28 2.76 15.63
C PRO A 11 8.85 2.81 14.16
N LEU A 12 9.83 2.97 13.26
CA LEU A 12 9.61 3.09 11.81
C LEU A 12 8.92 1.85 11.21
N ASN A 13 9.15 0.68 11.80
CA ASN A 13 8.50 -0.58 11.47
C ASN A 13 8.34 -1.44 12.73
N TYR A 14 7.24 -2.20 12.81
CA TYR A 14 6.96 -3.11 13.91
C TYR A 14 7.45 -4.54 13.64
N HIS A 15 8.13 -4.76 12.52
CA HIS A 15 8.63 -6.06 12.05
C HIS A 15 7.54 -7.15 12.01
N GLN A 16 6.29 -6.74 11.77
CA GLN A 16 5.16 -7.65 11.66
C GLN A 16 4.82 -7.88 10.20
N ASN A 17 4.31 -9.06 9.89
CA ASN A 17 3.70 -9.35 8.61
C ASN A 17 2.26 -8.84 8.66
N ARG A 18 2.01 -7.66 8.09
CA ARG A 18 0.70 -6.99 8.19
C ARG A 18 0.34 -6.32 6.89
N LEU A 19 -0.92 -6.47 6.48
CA LEU A 19 -1.53 -5.70 5.40
C LEU A 19 -2.82 -5.11 5.94
N VAL A 20 -3.00 -3.80 5.76
CA VAL A 20 -4.17 -3.05 6.20
C VAL A 20 -4.75 -2.31 5.02
N LEU A 21 -6.07 -2.39 4.86
CA LEU A 21 -6.83 -1.64 3.87
C LEU A 21 -7.75 -0.66 4.60
N MET A 22 -7.78 0.58 4.13
CA MET A 22 -8.58 1.67 4.70
C MET A 22 -9.33 2.40 3.60
N VAL A 23 -10.50 2.92 3.94
CA VAL A 23 -11.27 3.82 3.07
C VAL A 23 -10.84 5.23 3.40
N GLN A 24 -10.26 5.93 2.43
CA GLN A 24 -9.90 7.35 2.57
C GLN A 24 -11.05 8.23 2.10
N GLU A 25 -11.64 7.89 0.95
CA GLU A 25 -12.78 8.56 0.34
C GLU A 25 -13.73 7.50 -0.26
N PRO A 26 -14.99 7.84 -0.61
CA PRO A 26 -15.92 6.88 -1.22
C PRO A 26 -15.35 6.16 -2.46
N THR A 27 -14.41 6.80 -3.17
CA THR A 27 -13.78 6.30 -4.39
C THR A 27 -12.27 6.07 -4.24
N VAL A 28 -11.72 6.17 -3.03
CA VAL A 28 -10.28 5.99 -2.77
C VAL A 28 -10.03 5.05 -1.60
N LEU A 29 -9.28 3.99 -1.84
CA LEU A 29 -8.75 3.11 -0.80
C LEU A 29 -7.26 3.36 -0.61
N PHE A 30 -6.82 3.27 0.63
CA PHE A 30 -5.42 3.30 1.01
C PHE A 30 -5.02 1.94 1.59
N ALA A 31 -3.94 1.37 1.07
CA ALA A 31 -3.36 0.14 1.56
C ALA A 31 -1.98 0.42 2.16
N TYR A 32 -1.71 -0.20 3.31
CA TYR A 32 -0.41 -0.16 3.98
C TYR A 32 0.02 -1.57 4.35
N TRP A 33 1.31 -1.88 4.18
CA TRP A 33 1.85 -3.16 4.60
C TRP A 33 3.21 -3.06 5.25
N GLU A 34 3.48 -4.04 6.09
CA GLU A 34 4.79 -4.34 6.64
C GLU A 34 5.09 -5.81 6.42
N LEU A 35 6.36 -6.09 6.13
CA LEU A 35 6.89 -7.44 6.08
C LEU A 35 8.05 -7.52 7.06
N SER A 36 8.06 -8.55 7.89
CA SER A 36 9.15 -8.83 8.80
C SER A 36 10.45 -9.11 8.02
N PRO A 37 11.64 -8.87 8.61
CA PRO A 37 12.90 -9.23 7.97
C PRO A 37 12.97 -10.72 7.57
N GLY A 38 12.41 -11.62 8.39
CA GLY A 38 12.32 -13.04 8.08
C GLY A 38 11.47 -13.34 6.86
N GLN A 39 10.38 -12.59 6.66
CA GLN A 39 9.54 -12.72 5.46
C GLN A 39 10.28 -12.24 4.20
N TRP A 40 11.00 -11.12 4.29
CA TRP A 40 11.87 -10.65 3.19
C TRP A 40 12.96 -11.65 2.85
N GLN A 41 13.55 -12.29 3.86
CA GLN A 41 14.54 -13.35 3.65
C GLN A 41 13.92 -14.59 2.99
N ALA A 42 12.70 -14.97 3.39
CA ALA A 42 11.98 -16.09 2.78
C ALA A 42 11.61 -15.85 1.30
N LEU A 43 11.41 -14.58 0.91
CA LEU A 43 11.23 -14.18 -0.49
C LEU A 43 12.53 -14.26 -1.31
N GLY A 44 13.68 -14.54 -0.68
CA GLY A 44 14.95 -14.78 -1.38
C GLY A 44 15.46 -13.59 -2.20
N GLY A 45 15.05 -12.36 -1.85
CA GLY A 45 15.38 -11.16 -2.63
C GLY A 45 14.40 -10.85 -3.77
N GLN A 46 13.26 -11.53 -3.86
CA GLN A 46 12.15 -11.08 -4.72
C GLN A 46 11.57 -9.79 -4.16
N HIS A 47 11.86 -8.69 -4.84
CA HIS A 47 11.29 -7.37 -4.54
C HIS A 47 10.09 -7.00 -5.41
N GLU A 48 9.73 -7.87 -6.36
CA GLU A 48 8.56 -7.72 -7.23
C GLU A 48 7.30 -8.15 -6.48
N LEU A 49 6.91 -7.31 -5.52
CA LEU A 49 5.62 -7.45 -4.86
C LEU A 49 4.51 -6.98 -5.79
N CYS A 50 3.37 -7.63 -5.65
CA CYS A 50 2.16 -7.32 -6.38
C CYS A 50 1.03 -7.14 -5.36
N LEU A 51 0.29 -6.04 -5.51
CA LEU A 51 -0.87 -5.75 -4.67
C LEU A 51 -2.14 -5.91 -5.50
N ARG A 52 -3.02 -6.79 -5.04
CA ARG A 52 -4.33 -7.04 -5.61
C ARG A 52 -5.41 -6.49 -4.70
N VAL A 53 -6.45 -5.93 -5.28
CA VAL A 53 -7.67 -5.57 -4.57
C VAL A 53 -8.86 -6.28 -5.21
N TYR A 54 -9.73 -6.81 -4.37
CA TYR A 54 -10.90 -7.60 -4.73
C TYR A 54 -12.14 -6.87 -4.24
N GLU A 55 -13.13 -6.69 -5.10
CA GLU A 55 -14.48 -6.39 -4.66
C GLU A 55 -15.10 -7.69 -4.12
N VAL A 56 -15.56 -7.66 -2.87
CA VAL A 56 -16.09 -8.86 -2.19
C VAL A 56 -17.57 -8.68 -1.83
N GLU A 57 -18.34 -9.74 -2.00
CA GLU A 57 -19.75 -9.75 -1.65
C GLU A 57 -19.99 -10.07 -0.17
N GLY A 58 -21.21 -9.87 0.31
CA GLY A 58 -21.59 -10.13 1.71
C GLY A 58 -21.40 -11.57 2.16
N ASN A 59 -21.32 -12.53 1.22
CA ASN A 59 -21.18 -13.97 1.48
C ASN A 59 -19.74 -14.41 1.87
N GLY A 60 -18.76 -13.49 1.83
CA GLY A 60 -17.37 -13.80 2.21
C GLY A 60 -16.58 -14.60 1.17
N VAL A 61 -17.14 -14.81 -0.03
CA VAL A 61 -16.46 -15.47 -1.14
C VAL A 61 -15.59 -14.46 -1.89
N PHE A 62 -14.33 -14.81 -2.13
CA PHE A 62 -13.45 -14.02 -2.98
C PHE A 62 -13.73 -14.33 -4.45
N PRO A 63 -13.79 -13.30 -5.32
CA PRO A 63 -13.89 -13.55 -6.74
C PRO A 63 -12.60 -14.19 -7.26
N ALA A 64 -12.71 -14.94 -8.36
CA ALA A 64 -11.58 -15.63 -8.98
C ALA A 64 -10.51 -14.66 -9.54
N ALA A 65 -10.92 -13.43 -9.87
CA ALA A 65 -10.05 -12.40 -10.41
C ALA A 65 -10.09 -11.14 -9.52
N PRO A 66 -8.96 -10.43 -9.36
CA PRO A 66 -8.94 -9.14 -8.66
C PRO A 66 -9.69 -8.08 -9.47
N TRP A 67 -10.27 -7.11 -8.77
CA TRP A 67 -10.84 -5.92 -9.40
C TRP A 67 -9.72 -5.05 -10.02
N ARG A 68 -8.59 -4.95 -9.31
CA ARG A 68 -7.37 -4.31 -9.84
C ARG A 68 -6.14 -4.97 -9.25
N GLU A 69 -5.10 -5.02 -10.07
CA GLU A 69 -3.78 -5.49 -9.73
C GLU A 69 -2.75 -4.39 -10.03
N VAL A 70 -1.74 -4.26 -9.16
CA VAL A 70 -0.64 -3.33 -9.33
C VAL A 70 0.67 -4.00 -8.94
N SER A 71 1.64 -4.01 -9.87
CA SER A 71 3.04 -4.32 -9.53
C SER A 71 3.63 -3.16 -8.75
N LEU A 72 4.15 -3.45 -7.57
CA LEU A 72 4.66 -2.45 -6.66
C LEU A 72 6.11 -2.11 -6.99
N PRO A 73 6.49 -0.82 -6.94
CA PRO A 73 7.89 -0.44 -7.01
C PRO A 73 8.67 -1.03 -5.82
N PRO A 74 9.98 -1.31 -5.99
CA PRO A 74 10.83 -1.77 -4.90
C PRO A 74 10.76 -0.83 -3.69
N PHE A 75 10.89 -1.40 -2.49
CA PHE A 75 10.91 -0.65 -1.21
C PHE A 75 9.63 0.17 -0.91
N THR A 76 8.53 -0.08 -1.63
CA THR A 76 7.23 0.53 -1.32
C THR A 76 6.53 -0.26 -0.21
N ASN A 77 5.87 0.45 0.70
CA ASN A 77 5.12 -0.14 1.82
C ASN A 77 3.66 0.33 1.88
N ASN A 78 3.20 1.12 0.91
CA ASN A 78 1.84 1.62 0.87
C ASN A 78 1.40 1.95 -0.57
N TRP A 79 0.08 2.01 -0.79
CA TRP A 79 -0.49 2.26 -2.11
C TRP A 79 -1.89 2.88 -2.03
N TYR A 80 -2.28 3.66 -3.03
CA TYR A 80 -3.63 4.20 -3.18
C TYR A 80 -4.35 3.57 -4.38
N PHE A 81 -5.51 2.96 -4.12
CA PHE A 81 -6.44 2.57 -5.16
C PHE A 81 -7.46 3.68 -5.38
N GLN A 82 -7.26 4.45 -6.45
CA GLN A 82 -8.19 5.49 -6.87
C GLN A 82 -9.27 4.95 -7.79
N GLN A 83 -10.41 5.64 -7.83
CA GLN A 83 -11.56 5.32 -8.68
C GLN A 83 -12.16 3.94 -8.38
N VAL A 84 -12.17 3.54 -7.10
CA VAL A 84 -12.96 2.36 -6.69
C VAL A 84 -14.45 2.68 -6.73
N ILE A 85 -15.28 1.64 -6.82
CA ILE A 85 -16.73 1.79 -6.87
C ILE A 85 -17.24 2.06 -5.44
N PRO A 86 -17.99 3.15 -5.22
CA PRO A 86 -18.56 3.44 -3.91
C PRO A 86 -19.69 2.46 -3.57
N ASP A 87 -20.06 2.38 -2.28
CA ASP A 87 -21.09 1.46 -1.76
C ASP A 87 -20.74 -0.02 -1.97
N ARG A 88 -19.44 -0.35 -1.99
CA ARG A 88 -18.91 -1.71 -2.21
C ARG A 88 -17.97 -2.12 -1.09
N ALA A 89 -17.77 -3.43 -0.94
CA ALA A 89 -16.80 -3.95 0.02
C ALA A 89 -15.54 -4.45 -0.69
N TYR A 90 -14.40 -4.23 -0.05
CA TYR A 90 -13.09 -4.54 -0.61
C TYR A 90 -12.20 -5.27 0.39
N VAL A 91 -11.33 -6.14 -0.16
CA VAL A 91 -10.20 -6.75 0.54
C VAL A 91 -8.99 -6.70 -0.40
N SER A 92 -7.79 -6.52 0.13
CA SER A 92 -6.54 -6.58 -0.63
C SER A 92 -5.68 -7.77 -0.24
N GLU A 93 -4.88 -8.23 -1.20
CA GLU A 93 -3.84 -9.21 -1.01
C GLU A 93 -2.52 -8.67 -1.53
N LEU A 94 -1.46 -8.86 -0.73
CA LEU A 94 -0.09 -8.62 -1.13
C LEU A 94 0.54 -9.98 -1.45
N GLY A 95 1.16 -10.11 -2.60
CA GLY A 95 1.77 -11.36 -3.05
C GLY A 95 2.95 -11.15 -3.96
N CYS A 96 3.48 -12.24 -4.51
CA CYS A 96 4.48 -12.25 -5.57
C CYS A 96 4.13 -13.30 -6.61
N TYR A 97 4.81 -13.24 -7.76
CA TYR A 97 4.67 -14.24 -8.80
C TYR A 97 5.75 -15.32 -8.67
N GLY A 98 5.34 -16.58 -8.73
CA GLY A 98 6.25 -17.70 -8.82
C GLY A 98 6.84 -17.84 -10.24
N PRO A 99 7.84 -18.72 -10.40
CA PRO A 99 8.44 -19.00 -11.72
C PRO A 99 7.46 -19.66 -12.71
N ASP A 100 6.36 -20.21 -12.21
CA ASP A 100 5.23 -20.74 -12.96
C ASP A 100 4.25 -19.66 -13.45
N GLY A 101 4.49 -18.39 -13.12
CA GLY A 101 3.61 -17.27 -13.43
C GLY A 101 2.33 -17.25 -12.59
N GLN A 102 2.23 -18.08 -11.54
CA GLN A 102 1.11 -18.05 -10.63
C GLN A 102 1.33 -17.01 -9.52
N PHE A 103 0.25 -16.39 -9.09
CA PHE A 103 0.28 -15.44 -7.99
C PHE A 103 0.17 -16.18 -6.65
N TYR A 104 1.13 -15.92 -5.77
CA TYR A 104 1.19 -16.47 -4.43
C TYR A 104 0.87 -15.37 -3.41
N PRO A 105 -0.30 -15.41 -2.75
CA PRO A 105 -0.66 -14.43 -1.73
C PRO A 105 0.20 -14.64 -0.48
N LEU A 106 0.81 -13.55 0.01
CA LEU A 106 1.63 -13.51 1.22
C LEU A 106 0.83 -12.98 2.41
N LEU A 107 0.09 -11.89 2.21
CA LEU A 107 -0.74 -11.25 3.23
C LEU A 107 -2.10 -10.87 2.67
N ARG A 108 -3.09 -10.89 3.56
CA ARG A 108 -4.46 -10.47 3.26
C ARG A 108 -4.89 -9.39 4.25
N SER A 109 -5.59 -8.38 3.76
CA SER A 109 -6.07 -7.27 4.58
C SER A 109 -7.35 -7.59 5.34
N ASN A 110 -7.72 -6.67 6.23
CA ASN A 110 -9.11 -6.56 6.70
C ASN A 110 -10.06 -6.24 5.54
N ARG A 111 -11.34 -6.58 5.72
CA ARG A 111 -12.43 -6.13 4.84
C ARG A 111 -12.81 -4.70 5.18
N VAL A 112 -13.01 -3.87 4.16
CA VAL A 112 -13.58 -2.53 4.29
C VAL A 112 -14.83 -2.39 3.45
N SER A 113 -15.67 -1.40 3.75
CA SER A 113 -16.83 -1.04 2.94
C SER A 113 -16.81 0.45 2.66
N THR A 114 -16.82 0.81 1.38
CA THR A 114 -16.84 2.21 0.95
C THR A 114 -18.23 2.79 1.20
N PRO A 115 -18.33 4.03 1.70
CA PRO A 115 -19.61 4.70 1.85
C PRO A 115 -20.23 5.00 0.48
N ARG A 116 -21.54 5.14 0.46
CA ARG A 116 -22.28 5.60 -0.72
C ARG A 116 -21.98 7.08 -1.00
N VAL A 117 -21.76 7.41 -2.28
CA VAL A 117 -21.72 8.80 -2.72
C VAL A 117 -23.14 9.36 -2.69
N ARG A 118 -23.38 10.35 -1.82
CA ARG A 118 -24.62 11.14 -1.90
C ARG A 118 -24.41 12.26 -2.92
N PRO A 119 -25.33 12.45 -3.88
CA PRO A 119 -25.39 13.70 -4.63
C PRO A 119 -25.56 14.86 -3.63
N GLY A 120 -24.59 15.77 -3.55
CA GLY A 120 -24.67 16.99 -2.73
C GLY A 120 -23.91 17.00 -1.39
N ALA A 121 -23.18 15.96 -1.01
CA ALA A 121 -22.31 15.98 0.17
C ALA A 121 -20.83 16.02 -0.23
N GLY A 122 -20.36 17.20 -0.65
CA GLY A 122 -18.94 17.41 -0.98
C GLY A 122 -18.67 18.40 -2.10
N SER A 123 -19.37 19.53 -2.16
CA SER A 123 -18.91 20.68 -2.93
C SER A 123 -17.99 21.54 -2.05
N TRP A 124 -16.69 21.28 -2.13
CA TRP A 124 -15.72 22.36 -2.08
C TRP A 124 -14.93 22.21 -3.37
N GLU A 125 -15.05 23.21 -4.24
CA GLU A 125 -14.37 23.23 -5.53
C GLU A 125 -12.85 23.20 -5.29
N VAL A 126 -12.26 22.01 -5.42
CA VAL A 126 -10.87 21.91 -5.82
C VAL A 126 -10.91 21.83 -7.33
N THR A 127 -10.45 22.89 -7.99
CA THR A 127 -10.06 22.81 -9.39
C THR A 127 -9.18 21.58 -9.53
N VAL A 128 -9.66 20.56 -10.24
CA VAL A 128 -8.89 19.38 -10.60
C VAL A 128 -7.83 19.85 -11.60
N GLN A 129 -6.78 20.50 -11.11
CA GLN A 129 -5.49 20.36 -11.74
C GLN A 129 -5.17 18.89 -11.55
N ALA A 130 -5.20 18.14 -12.65
CA ALA A 130 -4.72 16.77 -12.70
C ALA A 130 -3.45 16.68 -11.85
N LEU A 131 -3.57 16.09 -10.65
CA LEU A 131 -2.39 15.73 -9.88
C LEU A 131 -1.60 14.83 -10.83
N PRO A 132 -0.33 15.16 -11.13
CA PRO A 132 0.48 14.33 -11.99
C PRO A 132 0.40 12.92 -11.43
N GLN A 133 0.05 11.94 -12.28
CA GLN A 133 -0.04 10.50 -11.99
C GLN A 133 0.88 10.21 -10.81
N ALA A 134 0.30 10.09 -9.61
CA ALA A 134 1.10 10.07 -8.41
C ALA A 134 1.94 8.81 -8.49
N GLY A 135 3.23 8.99 -8.81
CA GLY A 135 4.23 7.97 -8.64
C GLY A 135 4.17 7.46 -7.20
N PRO A 136 4.90 6.37 -6.91
CA PRO A 136 4.99 5.87 -5.54
C PRO A 136 5.20 7.03 -4.58
N PRO A 137 4.51 7.04 -3.42
CA PRO A 137 4.69 8.10 -2.44
C PRO A 137 6.19 8.20 -2.10
N PRO A 138 6.71 9.41 -1.87
CA PRO A 138 8.13 9.60 -1.62
C PRO A 138 8.56 8.67 -0.48
N VAL A 139 9.49 7.75 -0.80
CA VAL A 139 10.11 6.87 0.19
C VAL A 139 10.77 7.80 1.21
N PRO A 140 10.53 7.66 2.53
CA PRO A 140 11.27 8.44 3.51
C PRO A 140 12.76 8.18 3.28
N ALA A 141 13.53 9.27 3.11
CA ALA A 141 14.95 9.20 2.83
C ALA A 141 15.63 8.34 3.90
N MET A 142 16.13 7.17 3.50
CA MET A 142 16.92 6.32 4.37
C MET A 142 18.14 7.15 4.81
N GLY A 143 18.33 7.28 6.13
CA GLY A 143 19.45 8.01 6.71
C GLY A 143 20.76 7.53 6.11
N ALA A 144 21.60 8.48 5.69
CA ALA A 144 22.88 8.23 5.06
C ALA A 144 23.74 7.27 5.90
N ASP A 145 24.40 6.32 5.24
CA ASP A 145 25.49 5.59 5.86
C ASP A 145 26.72 6.51 6.01
N ASP A 146 27.60 6.17 6.96
CA ASP A 146 28.82 6.93 7.34
C ASP A 146 29.84 7.08 6.18
N ARG A 147 29.50 6.64 4.96
CA ARG A 147 30.38 6.63 3.77
C ARG A 147 30.05 7.71 2.74
N GLY A 148 29.12 8.61 3.03
CA GLY A 148 28.92 9.84 2.25
C GLY A 148 28.54 9.63 0.78
N LYS A 149 27.94 8.48 0.43
CA LYS A 149 27.41 8.25 -0.92
C LYS A 149 25.91 8.50 -0.97
N THR A 150 25.51 9.62 -1.54
CA THR A 150 24.13 9.92 -1.89
C THR A 150 23.78 9.22 -3.20
N TYR A 151 22.81 8.30 -3.20
CA TYR A 151 22.23 7.76 -4.43
C TYR A 151 21.01 8.59 -4.81
N SER A 152 21.04 9.18 -6.02
CA SER A 152 19.91 9.96 -6.54
C SER A 152 18.75 9.04 -6.86
N SER A 153 17.54 9.45 -6.50
CA SER A 153 16.30 8.69 -6.73
C SER A 153 16.03 8.38 -8.21
N LEU A 154 16.76 9.01 -9.14
CA LEU A 154 16.68 8.78 -10.58
C LEU A 154 17.57 7.62 -11.08
N ASP A 155 18.60 7.21 -10.34
CA ASP A 155 19.52 6.14 -10.78
C ASP A 155 18.94 4.73 -10.56
N LEU A 156 17.84 4.61 -9.80
CA LEU A 156 17.18 3.34 -9.47
C LEU A 156 16.02 2.97 -10.42
N TYR A 157 15.59 3.90 -11.28
CA TYR A 157 14.44 3.71 -12.19
C TYR A 157 14.83 3.43 -13.65
N LEU A 158 16.13 3.46 -13.99
CA LEU A 158 16.61 3.18 -15.33
C LEU A 158 17.51 1.94 -15.33
N LYS A 159 16.89 0.77 -15.44
CA LYS A 159 17.47 -0.41 -16.08
C LYS A 159 16.41 -1.34 -16.62
#